data_AF-A0A524QAQ8-F1
#
_entry.id   AF-A0A524QAQ8-F1
#
_cell.length_a   1.000
_cell.length_b   1.000
_cell.length_c   1.000
_cell.angle_alpha   90.00
_cell.angle_beta   90.00
_cell.angle_gamma   90.00
#
_symmetry.space_group_name_H-M   'P 1'
#
loop_
_entity.id
_entity.type
_entity.pdbx_description
1 polymer ?
#
loop_
_entity_poly.entity_id
_entity_poly.type
_entity_poly.pdbx_seq_one_letter_code
_entity_poly.pdbx_strand_id
1 'polypeptide(L)'
;MKKAVLLTLMVLYSVIRLNAQEGSSLIILHTNDFHSHLQGFAPESAFTPDTTDGDPTFGGFSRIAGIISDVRLNNPNSTLVVDAGDCLMGTLFHPLEPSTGFQLNLMKKAGYDVVALGNHDFD
;
A
#
# COMPACT_ATOMS: atom_id res chain seq x y z
N MET A 1 45.34 -15.92 34.58
CA MET A 1 44.70 -14.58 34.65
C MET A 1 44.41 -13.99 33.27
N LYS A 2 45.39 -13.73 32.40
CA LYS A 2 45.16 -13.11 31.07
C LYS A 2 44.17 -13.86 30.15
N LYS A 3 44.25 -15.21 30.10
CA LYS A 3 43.33 -16.05 29.29
C LYS A 3 41.88 -16.00 29.79
N ALA A 4 41.68 -15.94 31.12
CA ALA A 4 40.35 -15.84 31.72
C ALA A 4 39.72 -14.47 31.43
N VAL A 5 40.49 -13.39 31.54
CA VAL A 5 40.05 -12.03 31.18
C VAL A 5 39.65 -11.95 29.71
N LEU A 6 40.42 -12.54 28.80
CA LEU A 6 40.10 -12.56 27.37
C LEU A 6 38.81 -13.33 27.08
N LEU A 7 38.59 -14.47 27.75
CA LEU A 7 37.38 -15.26 27.61
C LEU A 7 36.15 -14.49 28.14
N THR A 8 36.28 -13.84 29.28
CA THR A 8 35.22 -12.98 29.84
C THR A 8 34.88 -11.83 28.89
N LEU A 9 35.88 -11.18 28.28
CA LEU A 9 35.67 -10.10 27.32
C LEU A 9 34.99 -10.60 26.03
N MET A 10 35.36 -11.79 25.53
CA MET A 10 34.68 -12.41 24.39
C MET A 10 33.21 -12.72 24.71
N VAL A 11 32.93 -13.31 25.87
CA VAL A 11 31.55 -13.60 26.31
C VAL A 11 30.76 -12.30 26.45
N LEU A 12 31.35 -11.25 27.04
CA LEU A 12 30.69 -9.94 27.16
C LEU A 12 30.36 -9.35 25.78
N TYR A 13 31.29 -9.42 24.82
CA TYR A 13 31.09 -8.94 23.46
C TYR A 13 29.97 -9.70 22.74
N SER A 14 29.91 -11.03 22.89
CA SER A 14 28.84 -11.87 22.34
C SER A 14 27.46 -11.52 22.92
N VAL A 15 27.38 -11.30 24.24
CA VAL A 15 26.13 -10.95 24.93
C VAL A 15 25.63 -9.56 24.53
N ILE A 16 26.53 -8.59 24.32
CA ILE A 16 26.17 -7.24 23.85
C ILE A 16 25.61 -7.28 22.42
N ARG A 17 26.17 -8.13 21.54
CA ARG A 17 25.69 -8.27 20.15
C ARG A 17 24.34 -8.99 20.04
N LEU A 18 24.03 -9.90 20.96
CA LEU A 18 22.75 -10.64 20.97
C LEU A 18 21.54 -9.76 21.36
N ASN A 19 21.75 -8.65 22.05
CA ASN A 19 20.66 -7.79 22.56
C ASN A 19 20.38 -6.55 21.71
N ALA A 20 21.14 -6.32 20.64
CA ALA A 20 20.91 -5.21 19.72
C ALA A 20 20.09 -5.70 18.52
N GLN A 21 18.77 -5.86 18.69
CA GLN A 21 17.89 -6.02 17.55
C GLN A 21 17.71 -4.65 16.90
N GLU A 22 18.17 -4.50 15.66
CA GLU A 22 17.92 -3.27 14.90
C GLU A 22 16.41 -3.03 14.83
N GLY A 23 15.98 -1.83 15.23
CA GLY A 23 14.58 -1.43 15.14
C GLY A 23 14.13 -1.54 13.69
N SER A 24 13.10 -2.33 13.44
CA SER A 24 12.50 -2.46 12.11
C SER A 24 11.32 -1.49 11.99
N SER A 25 11.24 -0.77 10.88
CA SER A 25 10.07 0.08 10.56
C SER A 25 9.17 -0.65 9.58
N LEU A 26 7.86 -0.54 9.77
CA LEU A 26 6.84 -1.03 8.85
C LEU A 26 5.97 0.14 8.42
N ILE A 27 5.83 0.32 7.11
CA ILE A 27 4.92 1.30 6.51
C ILE A 27 3.67 0.57 6.08
N ILE A 28 2.53 1.03 6.59
CA ILE A 28 1.22 0.51 6.20
C ILE A 28 0.54 1.59 5.36
N LEU A 29 0.38 1.32 4.08
CA LEU A 29 -0.50 2.08 3.21
C LEU A 29 -1.88 1.43 3.27
N HIS A 30 -2.91 2.23 3.52
CA HIS A 30 -4.26 1.72 3.58
C HIS A 30 -5.23 2.56 2.73
N THR A 31 -6.23 1.88 2.19
CA THR A 31 -7.45 2.48 1.64
C THR A 31 -8.68 1.76 2.22
N ASN A 32 -9.84 2.34 2.01
CA ASN A 32 -11.15 1.82 2.39
C ASN A 32 -12.22 2.55 1.56
N ASP A 33 -13.39 1.94 1.40
CA ASP A 33 -14.59 2.58 0.84
C ASP A 33 -14.32 3.21 -0.53
N PHE A 34 -13.59 2.49 -1.40
CA PHE A 34 -13.23 3.00 -2.71
C PHE A 34 -14.45 3.14 -3.63
N HIS A 35 -15.49 2.31 -3.43
CA HIS A 35 -16.79 2.43 -4.11
C HIS A 35 -16.69 2.56 -5.62
N SER A 36 -15.78 1.79 -6.24
CA SER A 36 -15.50 1.83 -7.68
C SER A 36 -15.09 3.21 -8.24
N HIS A 37 -14.54 4.14 -7.45
CA HIS A 37 -14.06 5.45 -7.94
C HIS A 37 -12.73 5.36 -8.70
N LEU A 38 -12.66 4.53 -9.73
CA LEU A 38 -11.43 4.27 -10.48
C LEU A 38 -10.83 5.53 -11.10
N GLN A 39 -11.68 6.47 -11.53
CA GLN A 39 -11.25 7.74 -12.10
C GLN A 39 -10.99 8.83 -11.05
N GLY A 40 -11.38 8.60 -9.79
CA GLY A 40 -11.35 9.58 -8.72
C GLY A 40 -12.63 10.40 -8.64
N PHE A 41 -12.55 11.54 -7.97
CA PHE A 41 -13.66 12.47 -7.77
C PHE A 41 -13.55 13.65 -8.72
N ALA A 42 -14.71 14.05 -9.23
CA ALA A 42 -14.90 15.12 -10.21
C ALA A 42 -14.19 16.43 -9.85
N PRO A 43 -13.84 17.26 -10.85
CA PRO A 43 -14.19 17.10 -12.27
C PRO A 43 -13.07 16.44 -13.08
N GLU A 44 -13.19 15.13 -13.33
CA GLU A 44 -12.26 14.38 -14.18
C GLU A 44 -12.30 14.84 -15.65
N SER A 45 -13.45 15.34 -16.10
CA SER A 45 -13.63 15.92 -17.43
C SER A 45 -12.84 17.22 -17.65
N ALA A 46 -12.35 17.84 -16.58
CA ALA A 46 -11.55 19.06 -16.65
C ALA A 46 -10.04 18.76 -16.70
N PHE A 47 -9.64 17.49 -16.80
CA PHE A 47 -8.25 17.10 -16.99
C PHE A 47 -7.70 17.64 -18.32
N THR A 48 -6.69 18.51 -18.24
CA THR A 48 -5.93 19.07 -19.35
C THR A 48 -4.48 18.57 -19.31
N PRO A 49 -4.11 17.58 -20.14
CA PRO A 49 -2.75 17.07 -20.18
C PRO A 49 -1.77 18.20 -20.55
N ASP A 50 -0.53 18.09 -20.06
CA ASP A 50 0.60 18.99 -20.36
C ASP A 50 0.44 20.44 -19.86
N THR A 51 -0.43 20.67 -18.87
CA THR A 51 -0.59 21.97 -18.21
C THR A 51 -0.35 21.87 -16.71
N THR A 52 0.37 22.85 -16.14
CA THR A 52 0.50 22.97 -14.68
C THR A 52 -0.87 23.24 -14.07
N ASP A 53 -1.23 22.51 -13.01
CA ASP A 53 -2.54 22.55 -12.35
C ASP A 53 -3.74 22.16 -13.23
N GLY A 54 -3.50 21.47 -14.35
CA GLY A 54 -4.52 20.98 -15.28
C GLY A 54 -5.32 19.77 -14.84
N ASP A 55 -5.23 19.37 -13.57
CA ASP A 55 -5.91 18.18 -13.06
C ASP A 55 -6.60 18.48 -11.74
N PRO A 56 -7.87 18.91 -11.77
CA PRO A 56 -8.65 19.16 -10.56
C PRO A 56 -9.22 17.86 -9.95
N THR A 57 -8.89 16.69 -10.52
CA THR A 57 -9.41 15.40 -10.05
C THR A 57 -8.72 14.98 -8.75
N PHE A 58 -9.50 14.59 -7.76
CA PHE A 58 -8.95 14.04 -6.51
C PHE A 58 -8.97 12.51 -6.50
N GLY A 59 -7.90 11.90 -6.00
CA GLY A 59 -7.82 10.45 -5.85
C GLY A 59 -7.68 9.72 -7.19
N GLY A 60 -8.41 8.63 -7.38
CA GLY A 60 -8.33 7.81 -8.59
C GLY A 60 -7.22 6.76 -8.54
N PHE A 61 -7.50 5.65 -9.21
CA PHE A 61 -6.79 4.40 -9.00
C PHE A 61 -5.35 4.44 -9.53
N SER A 62 -5.13 5.11 -10.66
CA SER A 62 -3.78 5.28 -11.24
C SER A 62 -2.86 6.10 -10.34
N ARG A 63 -3.38 7.16 -9.71
CA ARG A 63 -2.61 8.01 -8.77
C ARG A 63 -2.23 7.23 -7.51
N ILE A 64 -3.17 6.45 -6.98
CA ILE A 64 -2.93 5.55 -5.85
C ILE A 64 -1.84 4.52 -6.19
N ALA A 65 -1.92 3.88 -7.37
CA ALA A 65 -0.90 2.94 -7.81
C ALA A 65 0.50 3.58 -7.93
N GLY A 66 0.58 4.83 -8.40
CA GLY A 66 1.82 5.61 -8.41
C GLY A 66 2.40 5.83 -7.01
N ILE A 67 1.56 6.26 -6.06
CA ILE A 67 1.97 6.45 -4.66
C ILE A 67 2.47 5.12 -4.06
N ILE A 68 1.75 4.02 -4.28
CA ILE A 68 2.17 2.69 -3.80
C ILE A 68 3.54 2.32 -4.38
N SER A 69 3.74 2.52 -5.68
CA SER A 69 5.01 2.24 -6.35
C SER A 69 6.15 3.08 -5.75
N ASP A 70 5.94 4.38 -5.56
CA ASP A 70 6.95 5.30 -5.04
C ASP A 70 7.31 4.97 -3.58
N VAL A 71 6.32 4.70 -2.74
CA VAL A 71 6.56 4.32 -1.34
C VAL A 71 7.32 3.00 -1.25
N ARG A 72 6.92 1.99 -2.04
CA ARG A 72 7.61 0.69 -2.08
C ARG A 72 9.05 0.82 -2.60
N LEU A 73 9.28 1.67 -3.60
CA LEU A 73 10.62 1.92 -4.14
C LEU A 73 11.55 2.51 -3.07
N ASN A 74 11.04 3.45 -2.27
CA ASN A 74 11.80 4.09 -1.20
C ASN A 74 11.93 3.23 0.07
N ASN A 75 11.07 2.22 0.24
CA ASN A 75 10.99 1.38 1.44
C ASN A 75 10.87 -0.10 1.08
N PRO A 76 11.93 -0.68 0.48
CA PRO A 76 11.91 -2.05 0.01
C PRO A 76 11.78 -3.02 1.19
N ASN A 77 10.89 -4.01 1.05
CA ASN A 77 10.61 -5.06 2.03
C ASN A 77 10.03 -4.60 3.38
N SER A 78 9.66 -3.33 3.52
CA SER A 78 9.08 -2.75 4.74
C SER A 78 7.75 -2.03 4.49
N THR A 79 7.10 -2.31 3.35
CA THR A 79 5.81 -1.72 2.97
C THR A 79 4.76 -2.81 2.87
N LEU A 80 3.64 -2.62 3.57
CA LEU A 80 2.42 -3.41 3.48
C LEU A 80 1.30 -2.51 2.94
N VAL A 81 0.62 -2.96 1.88
CA VAL A 81 -0.46 -2.22 1.24
C VAL A 81 -1.77 -2.98 1.43
N VAL A 82 -2.73 -2.37 2.10
CA VAL A 82 -3.99 -3.01 2.48
C VAL A 82 -5.20 -2.20 2.06
N ASP A 83 -6.33 -2.87 1.84
CA ASP A 83 -7.64 -2.24 1.70
C ASP A 83 -8.63 -2.84 2.71
N ALA A 84 -9.47 -2.01 3.31
CA ALA A 84 -10.41 -2.40 4.35
C ALA A 84 -11.81 -2.82 3.85
N GLY A 85 -12.03 -2.94 2.54
CA GLY A 85 -13.29 -3.36 1.95
C GLY A 85 -14.12 -2.20 1.40
N ASP A 86 -15.27 -2.56 0.84
CA ASP A 86 -16.14 -1.64 0.07
C ASP A 86 -15.39 -1.02 -1.11
N CYS A 87 -14.59 -1.87 -1.76
CA CYS A 87 -13.87 -1.53 -2.99
C CYS A 87 -14.84 -1.43 -4.18
N LEU A 88 -15.93 -2.20 -4.14
CA LEU A 88 -16.96 -2.28 -5.16
C LEU A 88 -18.15 -1.34 -4.85
N MET A 89 -19.08 -1.25 -5.81
CA MET A 89 -20.35 -0.52 -5.75
C MET A 89 -20.21 0.99 -5.53
N GLY A 90 -20.58 1.79 -6.54
CA GLY A 90 -20.66 3.26 -6.39
C GLY A 90 -20.62 4.04 -7.69
N THR A 91 -19.95 3.53 -8.73
CA THR A 91 -19.85 4.18 -10.05
C THR A 91 -20.30 3.26 -11.19
N LEU A 92 -20.29 3.77 -12.42
CA LEU A 92 -20.61 3.02 -13.65
C LEU A 92 -19.64 1.87 -13.96
N PHE A 93 -18.55 1.73 -13.20
CA PHE A 93 -17.65 0.58 -13.31
C PHE A 93 -18.22 -0.68 -12.63
N HIS A 94 -18.99 -0.53 -11.55
CA HIS A 94 -19.51 -1.65 -10.78
C HIS A 94 -20.37 -2.64 -11.61
N PRO A 95 -21.27 -2.21 -12.52
CA PRO A 95 -22.07 -3.14 -13.32
C PRO A 95 -21.28 -4.15 -14.17
N LEU A 96 -20.00 -3.87 -14.46
CA LEU A 96 -19.12 -4.80 -15.19
C LEU A 96 -18.50 -5.86 -14.28
N GLU A 97 -18.42 -5.61 -12.97
CA GLU A 97 -17.70 -6.45 -12.00
C GLU A 97 -18.23 -7.89 -11.96
N PRO A 98 -19.56 -8.17 -11.90
CA PRO A 98 -20.07 -9.54 -11.83
C PRO A 98 -19.65 -10.41 -13.03
N SER A 99 -19.40 -9.78 -14.18
CA SER A 99 -19.01 -10.47 -15.42
C SER A 99 -17.51 -10.54 -15.65
N THR A 100 -16.73 -9.62 -15.07
CA THR A 100 -15.30 -9.46 -15.39
C THR A 100 -14.37 -9.65 -14.20
N GLY A 101 -14.83 -9.41 -12.97
CA GLY A 101 -13.99 -9.44 -11.75
C GLY A 101 -12.75 -8.55 -11.86
N PHE A 102 -12.85 -7.41 -12.56
CA PHE A 102 -11.67 -6.69 -13.02
C PHE A 102 -11.04 -5.80 -11.94
N GLN A 103 -11.82 -5.30 -10.98
CA GLN A 103 -11.32 -4.35 -9.98
C GLN A 103 -10.33 -5.01 -9.02
N LEU A 104 -10.59 -6.24 -8.57
CA LEU A 104 -9.62 -6.99 -7.75
C LEU A 104 -8.31 -7.27 -8.51
N ASN A 105 -8.40 -7.57 -9.80
CA ASN A 105 -7.22 -7.72 -10.65
C ASN A 105 -6.45 -6.40 -10.80
N LEU A 106 -7.15 -5.27 -10.81
CA LEU A 106 -6.56 -3.94 -10.85
C LEU A 106 -5.87 -3.60 -9.51
N MET A 107 -6.49 -3.91 -8.37
CA MET A 107 -5.88 -3.86 -7.03
C MET A 107 -4.61 -4.67 -6.95
N LYS A 108 -4.62 -5.90 -7.47
CA LYS A 108 -3.40 -6.71 -7.52
C LYS A 108 -2.29 -6.05 -8.34
N LYS A 109 -2.62 -5.46 -9.49
CA LYS A 109 -1.67 -4.74 -10.35
C LYS A 109 -1.13 -3.45 -9.72
N ALA A 110 -1.94 -2.73 -8.94
CA ALA A 110 -1.52 -1.53 -8.22
C ALA A 110 -0.59 -1.83 -7.04
N GLY A 111 -0.46 -3.10 -6.63
CA GLY A 111 0.44 -3.51 -5.56
C GLY A 111 -0.23 -3.60 -4.20
N TYR A 112 -1.53 -3.89 -4.13
CA TYR A 112 -2.19 -4.31 -2.89
C TYR A 112 -1.74 -5.72 -2.49
N ASP A 113 -1.49 -5.91 -1.20
CA ASP A 113 -1.11 -7.20 -0.62
C ASP A 113 -2.33 -7.94 -0.07
N VAL A 114 -3.21 -7.21 0.63
CA VAL A 114 -4.40 -7.74 1.31
C VAL A 114 -5.58 -6.82 1.07
N VAL A 115 -6.74 -7.41 0.83
CA VAL A 115 -8.03 -6.69 0.70
C VAL A 115 -9.02 -7.41 1.60
N ALA A 116 -9.63 -6.69 2.52
CA ALA A 116 -10.76 -7.19 3.30
C ALA A 116 -12.05 -7.09 2.46
N LEU A 117 -13.06 -7.88 2.81
CA LEU A 117 -14.39 -7.76 2.21
C LEU A 117 -15.23 -6.83 3.09
N GLY A 118 -15.84 -5.82 2.48
CA GLY A 118 -16.85 -4.96 3.08
C GLY A 118 -18.27 -5.44 2.77
N ASN A 119 -19.27 -4.69 3.23
CA ASN A 119 -20.67 -5.06 3.00
C ASN A 119 -21.10 -4.90 1.53
N HIS A 120 -20.61 -3.88 0.84
CA HIS A 120 -20.96 -3.59 -0.55
C HIS A 120 -20.26 -4.50 -1.56
N ASP A 121 -19.28 -5.30 -1.14
CA ASP A 121 -18.65 -6.31 -1.99
C ASP A 121 -19.57 -7.53 -2.26
N PHE A 122 -20.75 -7.57 -1.64
CA PHE A 122 -21.77 -8.63 -1.79
C PHE A 122 -23.05 -8.17 -2.49
N ASP A 123 -23.12 -6.91 -2.93
CA ASP A 123 -24.27 -6.37 -3.68
C ASP A 123 -24.32 -6.93 -5.12
#